data_AF-A0A942BYL9-F1
#
_entry.id   AF-A0A942BYL9-F1
#
_cell.length_a   1.000
_cell.length_b   1.000
_cell.length_c   1.000
_cell.angle_alpha   90.00
_cell.angle_beta   90.00
_cell.angle_gamma   90.00
#
_symmetry.space_group_name_H-M   'P 1'
#
loop_
_entity.id
_entity.type
_entity.pdbx_description
1 polymer ?
#
loop_
_entity_poly.entity_id
_entity_poly.type
_entity_poly.pdbx_seq_one_letter_code
_entity_poly.pdbx_strand_id
1 'polypeptide(L)'
;MGRKILAIVTAMVAAVAVIWIAYMIATIFPPLPPVNIEYARRGDMAAYMQTYPTIAFVAVAIGYAIAAFAGGFIATKMGRRWSQGATLAIVVGALLSLGSVATATVWPQPIWFVLVSLVIFIPLSLVGFKFADHIV
;
A
#
# COMPACT_ATOMS: atom_id res chain seq x y z
N MET A 1 -8.17 -11.71 21.42
CA MET A 1 -7.02 -11.05 20.77
C MET A 1 -6.63 -11.72 19.44
N GLY A 2 -6.33 -13.02 19.40
CA GLY A 2 -5.85 -13.70 18.19
C GLY A 2 -6.70 -13.53 16.92
N ARG A 3 -8.03 -13.52 17.04
CA ARG A 3 -8.94 -13.34 15.89
C ARG A 3 -8.87 -11.95 15.24
N LYS A 4 -8.59 -10.90 16.03
CA LYS A 4 -8.36 -9.53 15.51
C LYS A 4 -7.04 -9.45 14.75
N ILE A 5 -6.00 -10.08 15.31
CA ILE A 5 -4.69 -10.17 14.68
C ILE A 5 -4.81 -10.91 13.35
N LEU A 6 -5.55 -12.03 13.32
CA LEU A 6 -5.78 -12.80 12.11
C LEU A 6 -6.50 -11.98 11.03
N ALA A 7 -7.50 -11.17 11.42
CA ALA A 7 -8.16 -10.23 10.52
C ALA A 7 -7.20 -9.19 9.92
N ILE A 8 -6.33 -8.60 10.74
CA ILE A 8 -5.31 -7.64 10.28
C ILE A 8 -4.31 -8.33 9.35
N VAL A 9 -3.79 -9.50 9.73
CA VAL A 9 -2.80 -10.25 8.94
C VAL A 9 -3.36 -10.60 7.57
N THR A 10 -4.57 -11.15 7.49
CA THR A 10 -5.19 -11.49 6.20
C THR A 10 -5.46 -10.25 5.35
N ALA A 11 -5.89 -9.15 5.97
CA ALA A 11 -6.06 -7.88 5.26
C ALA A 11 -4.73 -7.34 4.72
N MET A 12 -3.66 -7.42 5.50
CA MET A 12 -2.32 -7.00 5.06
C MET A 12 -1.78 -7.89 3.94
N VAL A 13 -1.96 -9.21 4.02
CA VAL A 13 -1.56 -10.13 2.94
C VAL A 13 -2.28 -9.77 1.64
N ALA A 14 -3.58 -9.52 1.69
CA ALA A 14 -4.35 -9.10 0.51
C ALA A 14 -3.88 -7.74 -0.02
N ALA A 15 -3.69 -6.75 0.85
CA ALA A 15 -3.22 -5.42 0.46
C ALA A 15 -1.82 -5.48 -0.17
N VAL A 16 -0.90 -6.26 0.40
CA VAL A 16 0.45 -6.48 -0.15
C VAL A 16 0.36 -7.16 -1.51
N ALA A 17 -0.47 -8.19 -1.68
CA ALA A 17 -0.66 -8.82 -2.98
C ALA A 17 -1.12 -7.83 -4.06
N VAL A 18 -2.06 -6.94 -3.73
CA VAL A 18 -2.52 -5.88 -4.64
C VAL A 18 -1.39 -4.90 -4.98
N ILE A 19 -0.60 -4.49 -3.98
CA ILE A 19 0.57 -3.62 -4.18
C ILE A 19 1.59 -4.27 -5.10
N TRP A 20 1.85 -5.58 -4.93
CA TRP A 20 2.76 -6.33 -5.79
C TRP A 20 2.28 -6.36 -7.24
N ILE A 21 0.99 -6.60 -7.47
CA ILE A 21 0.41 -6.53 -8.81
C ILE A 21 0.60 -5.13 -9.40
N ALA A 22 0.39 -4.07 -8.61
CA ALA A 22 0.60 -2.70 -9.07
C ALA A 22 2.06 -2.42 -9.45
N TYR A 23 3.03 -2.96 -8.70
CA TYR A 23 4.44 -2.90 -9.07
C TYR A 23 4.74 -3.66 -10.37
N MET A 24 4.15 -4.85 -10.57
CA MET A 24 4.29 -5.59 -11.82
C MET A 24 3.70 -4.85 -13.02
N ILE A 25 2.61 -4.10 -12.83
CA ILE A 25 2.07 -3.21 -13.87
C ILE A 25 3.03 -2.04 -14.11
N ALA A 26 3.65 -1.51 -13.05
CA ALA A 26 4.58 -0.40 -13.15
C ALA A 26 5.85 -0.74 -13.95
N THR A 27 6.28 -2.02 -14.00
CA THR A 27 7.43 -2.45 -14.81
C THR A 27 7.16 -2.45 -16.32
N ILE A 28 5.90 -2.36 -16.74
CA ILE A 28 5.52 -2.22 -18.16
C ILE A 28 5.99 -0.86 -18.70
N PHE A 29 6.13 0.15 -17.84
CA PHE A 29 6.60 1.48 -18.22
C PHE A 29 8.14 1.54 -18.18
N PRO A 30 8.83 1.76 -19.32
CA PRO A 30 10.28 1.87 -19.37
C PRO A 30 10.78 3.12 -18.62
N PRO A 31 12.03 3.12 -18.10
CA PRO A 31 13.02 2.05 -18.18
C PRO A 31 12.80 0.97 -17.12
N LEU A 32 13.13 -0.28 -17.47
CA LEU A 32 13.18 -1.38 -16.52
C LEU A 32 14.35 -1.18 -15.55
N PRO A 33 14.22 -1.66 -14.29
CA PRO A 33 15.31 -1.58 -13.33
C PRO A 33 16.54 -2.34 -13.85
N PRO A 34 17.76 -1.80 -13.65
CA PRO A 34 19.00 -2.52 -13.92
C PRO A 34 19.02 -3.87 -13.21
N VAL A 35 19.64 -4.86 -13.86
CA VAL A 35 19.88 -6.18 -13.25
C VAL A 35 20.68 -5.97 -11.95
N ASN A 36 20.25 -6.61 -10.87
CA ASN A 36 20.87 -6.52 -9.54
C ASN A 36 20.82 -5.12 -8.90
N ILE A 37 19.86 -4.26 -9.27
CA ILE A 37 19.70 -2.93 -8.63
C ILE A 37 19.53 -3.02 -7.11
N GLU A 38 19.00 -4.14 -6.58
CA GLU A 38 18.90 -4.40 -5.14
C GLU A 38 20.25 -4.45 -4.40
N TYR A 39 21.34 -4.75 -5.10
CA TYR A 39 22.71 -4.73 -4.58
C TYR A 39 23.47 -3.45 -4.97
N ALA A 40 22.83 -2.54 -5.71
CA ALA A 40 23.45 -1.29 -6.14
C ALA A 40 23.62 -0.33 -4.96
N ARG A 41 24.55 0.63 -5.10
CA ARG A 41 24.75 1.65 -4.07
C ARG A 41 23.52 2.56 -4.04
N ARG A 42 23.23 3.16 -2.89
CA ARG A 42 22.11 4.11 -2.74
C ARG A 42 22.11 5.23 -3.81
N GLY A 43 23.30 5.69 -4.23
CA GLY A 43 23.44 6.69 -5.29
C GLY A 43 22.93 6.21 -6.65
N ASP A 44 23.21 4.95 -7.01
CA ASP A 44 22.79 4.36 -8.27
C ASP A 44 21.27 4.14 -8.31
N MET A 45 20.69 3.73 -7.17
CA MET A 45 19.24 3.62 -7.01
C MET A 45 18.54 4.98 -7.14
N ALA A 46 19.12 6.05 -6.57
CA ALA A 46 18.57 7.39 -6.67
C ALA A 46 18.63 7.92 -8.12
N ALA A 47 19.73 7.66 -8.83
CA ALA A 47 19.86 8.03 -10.24
C ALA A 47 18.84 7.31 -11.13
N TYR A 48 18.58 6.02 -10.86
CA TYR A 48 17.52 5.29 -11.55
C TYR A 48 16.13 5.84 -11.24
N MET A 49 15.81 6.17 -9.99
CA MET A 49 14.50 6.71 -9.66
C MET A 49 14.23 8.11 -10.25
N GLN A 50 15.28 8.85 -10.61
CA GLN A 50 15.14 10.10 -11.37
C GLN A 50 14.75 9.89 -12.83
N THR A 51 15.10 8.74 -13.42
CA THR A 51 14.72 8.39 -14.80
C THR A 51 13.39 7.63 -14.86
N TYR A 52 12.87 7.21 -13.71
CA TYR A 52 11.63 6.44 -13.62
C TYR A 52 10.41 7.30 -13.99
N PRO A 53 9.55 6.84 -14.91
CA PRO A 53 8.50 7.69 -15.47
C PRO A 53 7.40 7.98 -14.45
N THR A 54 6.90 9.22 -14.45
CA THR A 54 5.83 9.66 -13.53
C THR A 54 4.58 8.79 -13.63
N ILE A 55 4.24 8.31 -14.83
CA ILE A 55 3.06 7.46 -15.06
C ILE A 55 3.14 6.12 -14.29
N ALA A 56 4.34 5.57 -14.07
CA ALA A 56 4.52 4.37 -13.29
C ALA A 56 4.18 4.60 -11.81
N PHE A 57 4.60 5.73 -11.24
CA PHE A 57 4.20 6.13 -9.88
C PHE A 57 2.68 6.31 -9.75
N VAL A 58 2.02 6.84 -10.79
CA VAL A 58 0.54 6.96 -10.81
C VAL A 58 -0.11 5.57 -10.80
N ALA A 59 0.40 4.61 -11.58
CA ALA A 59 -0.09 3.24 -11.57
C ALA A 59 0.05 2.58 -10.19
N VAL A 60 1.20 2.78 -9.51
CA VAL A 60 1.41 2.31 -8.14
C VAL A 60 0.48 3.01 -7.16
N ALA A 61 0.26 4.33 -7.29
CA ALA A 61 -0.66 5.08 -6.43
C ALA A 61 -2.11 4.56 -6.53
N ILE A 62 -2.56 4.21 -7.74
CA ILE A 62 -3.86 3.55 -7.96
C ILE A 62 -3.87 2.19 -7.26
N GLY A 63 -2.81 1.41 -7.40
CA GLY A 63 -2.63 0.16 -6.68
C GLY A 63 -2.71 0.32 -5.16
N TYR A 64 -2.09 1.37 -4.61
CA TYR A 64 -2.11 1.70 -3.19
C TYR A 64 -3.54 2.04 -2.73
N ALA A 65 -4.29 2.79 -3.54
CA ALA A 65 -5.69 3.09 -3.24
C ALA A 65 -6.56 1.83 -3.19
N ILE A 66 -6.39 0.92 -4.16
CA ILE A 66 -7.11 -0.37 -4.20
C ILE A 66 -6.70 -1.24 -3.01
N ALA A 67 -5.42 -1.29 -2.69
CA ALA A 67 -4.89 -2.07 -1.56
C ALA A 67 -5.41 -1.55 -0.22
N ALA A 68 -5.45 -0.23 -0.03
CA ALA A 68 -5.99 0.42 1.16
C ALA A 68 -7.48 0.09 1.34
N PHE A 69 -8.26 0.23 0.27
CA PHE A 69 -9.68 -0.09 0.25
C PHE A 69 -9.93 -1.57 0.57
N ALA A 70 -9.24 -2.48 -0.13
CA ALA A 70 -9.37 -3.92 0.07
C ALA A 70 -8.94 -4.33 1.49
N GLY A 71 -7.83 -3.78 2.00
CA GLY A 71 -7.35 -4.03 3.36
C GLY A 71 -8.36 -3.57 4.42
N GLY A 72 -8.89 -2.35 4.29
CA GLY A 72 -9.94 -1.84 5.17
C GLY A 72 -11.22 -2.68 5.13
N PHE A 73 -11.65 -3.09 3.93
CA PHE A 73 -12.83 -3.94 3.73
C PHE A 73 -12.66 -5.33 4.37
N ILE A 74 -11.56 -6.01 4.10
CA ILE A 74 -11.28 -7.38 4.61
C ILE A 74 -11.12 -7.35 6.14
N ALA A 75 -10.37 -6.39 6.68
CA ALA A 75 -10.17 -6.27 8.13
C ALA A 75 -11.48 -6.03 8.86
N THR A 76 -12.37 -5.22 8.30
CA THR A 76 -13.70 -4.94 8.86
C THR A 76 -14.59 -6.17 8.79
N LYS A 77 -14.72 -6.79 7.61
CA LYS A 77 -15.58 -7.96 7.41
C LYS A 77 -15.19 -9.12 8.31
N MET A 78 -13.90 -9.38 8.47
CA MET A 78 -13.41 -10.47 9.30
C MET A 78 -13.35 -10.10 10.79
N GLY A 79 -13.18 -8.81 11.12
CA GLY A 79 -13.04 -8.34 12.48
C GLY A 79 -14.33 -7.91 13.20
N ARG A 80 -15.45 -7.77 12.47
CA ARG A 80 -16.73 -7.20 12.94
C ARG A 80 -17.26 -7.82 14.22
N ARG A 81 -17.08 -9.13 14.40
CA ARG A 81 -17.55 -9.86 15.61
C ARG A 81 -16.72 -9.54 16.86
N TRP A 82 -15.54 -8.95 16.71
CA TRP A 82 -14.58 -8.76 17.80
C TRP A 82 -14.15 -7.30 18.00
N SER A 83 -14.28 -6.45 16.98
CA SER A 83 -13.97 -5.02 17.06
C SER A 83 -15.17 -4.22 16.58
N GLN A 84 -15.67 -3.32 17.44
CA GLN A 84 -16.70 -2.36 17.06
C GLN A 84 -16.02 -1.13 16.43
N GLY A 85 -16.55 -0.66 15.30
CA GLY A 85 -16.10 0.55 14.62
C GLY A 85 -14.86 0.41 13.72
N ALA A 86 -14.35 1.55 13.29
CA ALA A 86 -13.31 1.66 12.24
C ALA A 86 -11.88 1.32 12.70
N THR A 87 -11.68 0.89 13.95
CA THR A 87 -10.35 0.70 14.55
C THR A 87 -9.45 -0.23 13.73
N LEU A 88 -9.97 -1.36 13.24
CA LEU A 88 -9.16 -2.30 12.46
C LEU A 88 -8.75 -1.73 11.09
N ALA A 89 -9.63 -0.97 10.44
CA ALA A 89 -9.32 -0.32 9.17
C ALA A 89 -8.29 0.81 9.34
N ILE A 90 -8.35 1.55 10.45
CA ILE A 90 -7.34 2.57 10.79
C ILE A 90 -5.98 1.90 11.02
N VAL A 91 -5.94 0.78 11.76
CA VAL A 91 -4.70 0.03 11.98
C VAL A 91 -4.10 -0.44 10.65
N VAL A 92 -4.91 -0.99 9.73
CA VAL A 92 -4.43 -1.39 8.40
C VAL A 92 -3.91 -0.19 7.59
N GLY A 93 -4.65 0.93 7.56
CA GLY A 93 -4.20 2.15 6.88
C GLY A 93 -2.90 2.71 7.46
N ALA A 94 -2.74 2.66 8.79
CA ALA A 94 -1.51 3.06 9.47
C ALA A 94 -0.33 2.13 9.14
N LEU A 95 -0.55 0.80 9.11
CA LEU A 95 0.48 -0.16 8.74
C LEU A 95 0.94 0.02 7.28
N LEU A 96 0.01 0.27 6.36
CA LEU A 96 0.33 0.57 4.96
C LEU A 96 1.10 1.90 4.83
N SER A 97 0.72 2.92 5.61
CA SER A 97 1.43 4.20 5.66
C SER A 97 2.87 4.03 6.16
N LEU A 98 3.06 3.29 7.26
CA LEU A 98 4.38 2.95 7.78
C LEU A 98 5.21 2.16 6.77
N GLY A 99 4.58 1.19 6.09
CA GLY A 99 5.21 0.43 5.02
C GLY A 99 5.69 1.33 3.87
N SER A 100 4.87 2.29 3.46
CA SER A 100 5.23 3.25 2.40
C SER A 100 6.35 4.21 2.80
N VAL A 101 6.43 4.62 4.07
CA VAL A 101 7.56 5.42 4.57
C VAL A 101 8.82 4.55 4.60
N ALA A 102 8.72 3.32 5.09
CA ALA A 102 9.84 2.39 5.12
C ALA A 102 10.39 2.13 3.71
N THR A 103 9.54 1.86 2.73
CA THR A 103 9.98 1.68 1.34
C THR A 103 10.60 2.95 0.76
N ALA A 104 10.10 4.14 1.09
CA ALA A 104 10.69 5.41 0.64
C ALA A 104 12.12 5.65 1.16
N THR A 105 12.48 5.06 2.31
CA THR A 105 13.85 5.16 2.86
C THR A 105 14.84 4.23 2.18
N VAL A 106 14.35 3.13 1.62
CA VAL A 106 15.15 2.14 0.87
C VAL A 106 15.23 2.53 -0.60
N TRP A 107 14.10 2.91 -1.18
CA TRP A 107 13.93 3.32 -2.57
C TRP A 107 13.60 4.81 -2.61
N PRO A 108 14.58 5.68 -2.97
CA PRO A 108 14.38 7.12 -2.99
C PRO A 108 13.33 7.50 -4.03
N GLN A 109 12.09 7.69 -3.58
CA GLN A 109 10.95 8.01 -4.42
C GLN A 109 10.59 9.50 -4.32
N PRO A 110 9.93 10.07 -5.33
CA PRO A 110 9.53 11.47 -5.32
C PRO A 110 8.68 11.82 -4.09
N ILE A 111 8.96 12.98 -3.47
CA ILE A 111 8.27 13.42 -2.24
C ILE A 111 6.75 13.51 -2.46
N TRP A 112 6.31 13.99 -3.63
CA TRP A 112 4.89 14.09 -3.96
C TRP A 112 4.19 12.72 -3.90
N PHE A 113 4.86 11.65 -4.33
CA PHE A 113 4.29 10.30 -4.32
C PHE A 113 4.16 9.77 -2.89
N VAL A 114 5.15 10.03 -2.03
CA VAL A 114 5.08 9.69 -0.59
C VAL A 114 3.87 10.40 0.05
N LEU A 115 3.72 11.70 -0.19
CA LEU A 115 2.62 12.50 0.37
C LEU A 115 1.26 11.99 -0.09
N VAL A 116 1.11 11.73 -1.40
CA VAL A 116 -0.12 11.15 -1.97
C VAL A 116 -0.43 9.80 -1.34
N SER A 117 0.58 8.93 -1.20
CA SER A 117 0.42 7.60 -0.60
C SER A 117 -0.11 7.68 0.84
N LEU A 118 0.49 8.53 1.67
CA LEU A 118 0.08 8.75 3.06
C LEU A 118 -1.35 9.28 3.18
N VAL A 119 -1.72 10.21 2.29
CA VAL A 119 -3.09 10.76 2.24
C VAL A 119 -4.09 9.73 1.70
N ILE A 120 -3.68 8.79 0.87
CA ILE A 120 -4.57 7.76 0.31
C ILE A 120 -4.89 6.65 1.33
N PHE A 121 -3.89 6.13 2.05
CA PHE A 121 -4.07 4.88 2.80
C PHE A 121 -5.15 4.95 3.88
N ILE A 122 -5.19 6.01 4.68
CA ILE A 122 -6.14 6.12 5.80
C ILE A 122 -7.58 6.39 5.31
N PRO A 123 -7.85 7.38 4.44
CA PRO A 123 -9.19 7.62 3.93
C PRO A 123 -9.74 6.42 3.14
N LEU A 124 -8.93 5.77 2.30
CA LEU A 124 -9.41 4.64 1.50
C LEU A 124 -9.65 3.39 2.35
N SER A 125 -8.85 3.17 3.41
CA SER A 125 -9.16 2.09 4.35
C SER A 125 -10.47 2.35 5.10
N LEU A 126 -10.76 3.60 5.45
CA LEU A 126 -12.03 4.01 6.04
C LEU A 126 -13.22 3.88 5.07
N VAL A 127 -13.02 4.19 3.78
CA VAL A 127 -14.03 3.95 2.75
C VAL A 127 -14.32 2.44 2.63
N GLY A 128 -13.28 1.60 2.66
CA GLY A 128 -13.43 0.14 2.70
C GLY A 128 -14.19 -0.35 3.94
N PHE A 129 -13.94 0.25 5.11
CA PHE A 129 -14.71 0.00 6.33
C PHE A 129 -16.19 0.35 6.15
N LYS A 130 -16.50 1.56 5.67
CA LYS A 130 -17.90 2.00 5.44
C LYS A 130 -18.62 1.05 4.48
N PHE A 131 -17.96 0.64 3.41
CA PHE A 131 -18.53 -0.30 2.44
C PHE A 131 -18.81 -1.68 3.06
N ALA A 132 -17.89 -2.20 3.88
CA ALA A 132 -18.09 -3.46 4.61
C ALA A 132 -19.19 -3.37 5.66
N ASP A 133 -19.39 -2.20 6.27
CA ASP A 133 -20.42 -1.96 7.29
C ASP A 133 -21.83 -1.90 6.68
N HIS A 134 -21.97 -1.31 5.48
CA HIS A 134 -23.26 -1.20 4.79
C HIS A 134 -23.75 -2.48 4.10
N ILE A 135 -22.85 -3.40 3.71
CA ILE A 135 -23.19 -4.61 2.94
C ILE A 135 -23.56 -5.81 3.84
N VAL A 136 -23.28 -5.74 5.14
CA VAL A 136 -23.46 -6.84 6.11
C VAL A 136 -24.30 -6.38 7.29
#